data_AF-A0A9W8XQS1-F1
#
_entry.id   AF-A0A9W8XQS1-F1
#
_cell.length_a   1.000
_cell.length_b   1.000
_cell.length_c   1.000
_cell.angle_alpha   90.00
_cell.angle_beta   90.00
_cell.angle_gamma   90.00
#
_symmetry.space_group_name_H-M   'P 1'
#
loop_
_entity.id
_entity.type
_entity.pdbx_description
1 polymer ?
#
loop_
_entity_poly.entity_id
_entity_poly.type
_entity_poly.pdbx_seq_one_letter_code
_entity_poly.pdbx_strand_id
1 'polypeptide(L)'
;MGKLLLSQGSVSILFSAVIVFLFTLALFLSGYVLQQRYVHSLQLAIKPRLPKPLPAQVPLQAPTLDVKWARGMGERLEVHESVQQMIEAPTIDWSRLGYVQVVKDHSELCSAVMLLADLQEKRSPAKRILMFPKAWLKETSEEEWDPQMTTTKRLLRTAARRHGARLVPMETTEAGADESLASSYSLTSMYSLTTYERLMYLEAPGVVLDASALDSLLAFSKSKPMNAFPATPERKELSTSLLLISPSHETHRQLKETRQSQPSTDLGLLRHQFDSPESLISETTLSMGNVVYESHSLREASDDFNVTSFNEMTTFVRLQEPDMPGPEYDIPYAERAKLRPQNAQAREAWENVYEMFRQRRMEVCGLDLEYWMPPAAEQPRAETPAEL
;
A
#
# COMPACT_ATOMS: atom_id res chain seq x y z
N MET A 1 -39.16 -16.69 82.20
CA MET A 1 -37.76 -16.72 81.74
C MET A 1 -37.36 -18.17 81.49
N GLY A 2 -37.50 -18.67 80.26
CA GLY A 2 -37.11 -20.03 79.90
C GLY A 2 -35.64 -20.07 79.47
N LYS A 3 -34.77 -20.68 80.28
CA LYS A 3 -33.39 -20.98 79.89
C LYS A 3 -33.40 -22.20 78.96
N LEU A 4 -33.17 -22.00 77.67
CA LEU A 4 -32.90 -23.08 76.73
C LEU A 4 -31.56 -23.72 77.09
N LEU A 5 -31.61 -24.96 77.61
CA LEU A 5 -30.44 -25.80 77.83
C LEU A 5 -30.05 -26.40 76.46
N LEU A 6 -29.07 -25.78 75.81
CA LEU A 6 -28.47 -26.30 74.58
C LEU A 6 -27.73 -27.62 74.91
N SER A 7 -28.13 -28.72 74.27
CA SER A 7 -27.41 -29.99 74.36
C SER A 7 -26.01 -29.83 73.75
N GLN A 8 -25.02 -30.55 74.30
CA GLN A 8 -23.64 -30.50 73.82
C GLN A 8 -23.51 -30.83 72.32
N GLY A 9 -24.36 -31.73 71.80
CA GLY A 9 -24.42 -32.06 70.38
C GLY A 9 -24.93 -30.91 69.49
N SER A 10 -25.89 -30.11 69.98
CA SER A 10 -26.40 -28.93 69.26
C SER A 10 -25.32 -27.86 69.07
N VAL A 11 -24.43 -27.71 70.05
CA VAL A 11 -23.32 -26.74 69.99
C VAL A 11 -22.28 -27.17 68.95
N SER A 12 -21.97 -28.47 68.87
CA SER A 12 -21.01 -29.00 67.89
C SER A 12 -21.51 -28.85 66.44
N ILE A 13 -22.80 -29.13 66.20
CA ILE A 13 -23.41 -28.97 64.87
C ILE A 13 -23.47 -27.49 64.45
N LEU A 14 -23.80 -26.59 65.38
CA LEU A 14 -23.79 -25.16 65.11
C LEU A 14 -22.38 -24.69 64.75
N PHE A 15 -21.37 -25.17 65.47
CA PHE A 15 -19.97 -24.79 65.24
C PHE A 15 -19.45 -25.29 63.89
N SER A 16 -19.74 -26.54 63.51
CA SER A 16 -19.34 -27.08 62.21
C SER A 16 -20.07 -26.39 61.04
N ALA A 17 -21.37 -26.09 61.20
CA ALA A 17 -22.13 -25.34 60.20
C ALA A 17 -21.57 -23.93 59.97
N VAL A 18 -21.18 -23.23 61.05
CA VAL A 18 -20.55 -21.90 60.97
C VAL A 18 -19.20 -21.98 60.26
N ILE A 19 -18.39 -22.99 60.55
CA ILE A 19 -17.09 -23.17 59.87
C ILE A 19 -17.29 -23.40 58.37
N VAL A 20 -18.17 -24.32 57.98
CA VAL A 20 -18.45 -24.59 56.56
C VAL A 20 -18.98 -23.34 55.85
N PHE A 21 -19.86 -22.57 56.51
CA PHE A 21 -20.36 -21.31 55.98
C PHE A 21 -19.24 -20.28 55.78
N LEU A 22 -18.32 -20.12 56.74
CA LEU A 22 -17.21 -19.18 56.62
C LEU A 22 -16.25 -19.56 55.49
N PHE A 23 -15.91 -20.84 55.34
CA PHE A 23 -15.03 -21.30 54.27
C PHE A 23 -15.68 -21.19 52.88
N THR A 24 -16.97 -21.49 52.76
CA THR A 24 -17.71 -21.30 51.49
C THR A 24 -17.84 -19.83 51.11
N LEU A 25 -18.11 -18.95 52.08
CA LEU A 25 -18.12 -17.50 51.87
C LEU A 25 -16.74 -16.99 51.41
N ALA A 26 -15.65 -17.46 52.03
CA ALA A 26 -14.29 -17.06 51.67
C ALA A 26 -13.92 -17.50 50.24
N LEU A 27 -14.28 -18.72 49.85
CA LEU A 27 -14.07 -19.21 48.47
C LEU A 27 -14.90 -18.39 47.46
N PHE A 28 -16.14 -18.06 47.79
CA PHE A 28 -16.99 -17.24 46.95
C PHE A 28 -16.43 -15.83 46.76
N LEU A 29 -16.02 -15.17 47.84
CA LEU A 29 -15.42 -13.83 47.79
C LEU A 29 -14.10 -13.80 47.01
N SER A 30 -13.28 -14.85 47.13
CA SER A 30 -12.06 -15.01 46.35
C SER A 30 -12.35 -15.08 44.84
N GLY A 31 -13.32 -15.92 44.44
CA GLY A 31 -13.77 -16.02 43.06
C GLY A 31 -14.34 -14.71 42.52
N TYR A 32 -15.16 -14.02 43.32
CA TYR A 32 -15.77 -12.74 42.95
C TYR A 32 -14.74 -11.64 42.68
N VAL A 33 -13.72 -11.50 43.54
CA VAL A 33 -12.65 -10.51 43.36
C VAL A 33 -11.83 -10.80 42.11
N LEU A 34 -11.57 -12.08 41.80
CA LEU A 34 -10.83 -12.46 40.61
C LEU A 34 -11.61 -12.10 39.32
N GLN A 35 -12.92 -12.38 39.30
CA GLN A 35 -13.80 -12.06 38.17
C GLN A 35 -13.91 -10.55 37.95
N GLN A 36 -14.06 -9.76 39.02
CA GLN A 36 -14.08 -8.30 38.94
C GLN A 36 -12.80 -7.72 38.31
N ARG A 37 -11.62 -8.23 38.70
CA ARG A 37 -10.34 -7.79 38.12
C ARG A 37 -10.25 -8.12 36.63
N TYR A 38 -10.71 -9.30 36.23
CA TYR A 38 -10.67 -9.75 34.84
C TYR A 38 -11.58 -8.91 33.93
N VAL A 39 -12.80 -8.62 34.40
CA VAL A 39 -13.74 -7.75 33.67
C VAL A 39 -13.18 -6.34 33.51
N HIS A 40 -12.60 -5.77 34.57
CA HIS A 40 -11.98 -4.45 34.49
C HIS A 40 -10.79 -4.41 33.52
N SER A 41 -9.95 -5.46 33.49
CA SER A 41 -8.84 -5.54 32.53
C SER A 41 -9.33 -5.64 31.08
N LEU A 42 -10.41 -6.40 30.82
CA LEU A 42 -11.00 -6.49 29.48
C LEU A 42 -11.63 -5.17 29.05
N GLN A 43 -12.32 -4.48 29.96
CA GLN A 43 -12.88 -3.16 29.67
C GLN A 43 -11.79 -2.12 29.36
N LEU A 44 -10.62 -2.20 30.00
CA LEU A 44 -9.47 -1.36 29.65
C LEU A 44 -8.86 -1.71 28.29
N ALA A 45 -8.88 -2.99 27.90
CA ALA A 45 -8.41 -3.43 26.59
C ALA A 45 -9.36 -3.02 25.45
N ILE A 46 -10.68 -2.97 25.71
CA ILE A 46 -11.72 -2.69 24.70
C ILE A 46 -12.01 -1.19 24.55
N LYS A 47 -11.61 -0.33 25.50
CA LYS A 47 -11.87 1.11 25.40
C LYS A 47 -11.27 1.67 24.10
N PRO A 48 -12.09 2.25 23.19
CA PRO A 48 -11.62 2.76 21.92
C PRO A 48 -10.64 3.91 22.17
N ARG A 49 -9.38 3.71 21.77
CA ARG A 49 -8.38 4.77 21.81
C ARG A 49 -8.78 5.82 20.78
N LEU A 50 -9.29 6.97 21.25
CA LEU A 50 -9.43 8.14 20.39
C LEU A 50 -8.08 8.44 19.73
N PRO A 51 -8.02 8.65 18.41
CA PRO A 51 -6.78 8.97 17.73
C PRO A 51 -6.21 10.25 18.33
N LYS A 52 -4.91 10.21 18.67
CA LYS A 52 -4.16 11.35 19.17
C LYS A 52 -4.37 12.54 18.19
N PRO A 53 -4.64 13.77 18.68
CA PRO A 53 -4.74 14.92 17.81
C PRO A 53 -3.48 15.05 16.97
N LEU A 54 -3.65 15.34 15.68
CA LEU A 54 -2.56 15.46 14.72
C LEU A 54 -1.50 16.43 15.28
N PRO A 55 -0.21 16.05 15.31
CA PRO A 55 0.84 17.02 15.61
C PRO A 55 0.73 18.17 14.60
N ALA A 56 0.92 19.40 15.10
CA ALA A 56 0.96 20.59 14.24
C ALA A 56 1.94 20.32 13.09
N GLN A 57 1.53 20.66 11.86
CA GLN A 57 2.39 20.50 10.68
C GLN A 57 3.70 21.25 10.92
N VAL A 58 4.78 20.51 11.12
CA VAL A 58 6.13 21.07 11.18
C VAL A 58 6.35 21.81 9.86
N PRO A 59 6.86 23.05 9.86
CA PRO A 59 7.20 23.73 8.63
C PRO A 59 8.05 22.80 7.76
N LEU A 60 7.62 22.59 6.51
CA LEU A 60 8.31 21.73 5.56
C LEU A 60 9.77 22.18 5.48
N GLN A 61 10.66 21.38 6.04
CA GLN A 61 12.09 21.55 5.89
C GLN A 61 12.41 21.40 4.40
N ALA A 62 13.31 22.22 3.86
CA ALA A 62 13.66 22.14 2.45
C ALA A 62 14.02 20.69 2.07
N PRO A 63 13.48 20.17 0.95
CA PRO A 63 13.73 18.79 0.56
C PRO A 63 15.23 18.57 0.39
N THR A 64 15.76 17.48 0.94
CA THR A 64 17.10 17.00 0.61
C THR A 64 17.01 16.34 -0.76
N LEU A 65 17.14 17.14 -1.82
CA LEU A 65 17.20 16.62 -3.17
C LEU A 65 18.53 15.91 -3.37
N ASP A 66 18.50 14.65 -3.79
CA ASP A 66 19.72 13.94 -4.15
C ASP A 66 20.22 14.46 -5.50
N VAL A 67 21.36 15.16 -5.44
CA VAL A 67 22.06 15.80 -6.57
C VAL A 67 22.39 14.79 -7.66
N LYS A 68 22.54 13.50 -7.34
CA LYS A 68 22.77 12.44 -8.34
C LYS A 68 21.70 12.49 -9.42
N TRP A 69 20.44 12.66 -9.01
CA TRP A 69 19.24 12.67 -9.86
C TRP A 69 18.91 14.04 -10.47
N ALA A 70 19.65 15.10 -10.12
CA ALA A 70 19.43 16.46 -10.61
C ALA A 70 19.91 16.69 -12.07
N ARG A 71 20.49 15.68 -12.71
CA ARG A 71 20.94 15.75 -14.10
C ARG A 71 19.73 15.67 -15.05
N GLY A 72 19.48 16.77 -15.75
CA GLY A 72 18.36 16.91 -16.70
C GLY A 72 18.37 15.83 -17.78
N MET A 73 17.18 15.29 -18.09
CA MET A 73 17.02 14.23 -19.07
C MET A 73 17.43 14.68 -20.49
N GLY A 74 18.43 14.02 -21.08
CA GLY A 74 18.59 13.94 -22.54
C GLY A 74 19.28 15.11 -23.25
N GLU A 75 20.39 15.63 -22.74
CA GLU A 75 21.35 16.39 -23.57
C GLU A 75 22.78 15.88 -23.38
N ARG A 76 23.49 15.74 -24.50
CA ARG A 76 24.93 15.55 -24.50
C ARG A 76 25.54 16.91 -24.14
N LEU A 77 26.33 16.93 -23.06
CA LEU A 77 27.03 18.11 -22.55
C LEU A 77 27.76 18.86 -23.67
N GLU A 78 27.26 20.03 -24.07
CA GLU A 78 28.19 21.10 -24.42
C GLU A 78 28.84 21.55 -23.11
N VAL A 79 30.17 21.52 -23.07
CA VAL A 79 31.02 21.54 -21.87
C VAL A 79 31.05 22.93 -21.18
N HIS A 80 29.98 23.72 -21.23
CA HIS A 80 29.95 25.11 -20.75
C HIS A 80 28.78 25.51 -19.84
N GLU A 81 27.96 24.58 -19.35
CA GLU A 81 27.00 24.93 -18.28
C GLU A 81 27.56 24.57 -16.90
N SER A 82 27.97 25.60 -16.17
CA SER A 82 28.56 25.47 -14.85
C SER A 82 27.55 24.93 -13.84
N VAL A 83 28.01 24.12 -12.89
CA VAL A 83 27.23 23.62 -11.74
C VAL A 83 26.50 24.75 -10.99
N GLN A 84 27.03 25.98 -11.06
CA GLN A 84 26.42 27.19 -10.53
C GLN A 84 25.06 27.53 -11.18
N GLN A 85 24.90 27.38 -12.50
CA GLN A 85 23.64 27.66 -13.20
C GLN A 85 22.54 26.63 -12.89
N MET A 86 22.91 25.39 -12.51
CA MET A 86 21.96 24.39 -12.01
C MET A 86 21.50 24.67 -10.57
N ILE A 87 22.32 25.35 -9.76
CA ILE A 87 21.94 25.86 -8.44
C ILE A 87 21.06 27.12 -8.58
N GLU A 88 21.22 27.87 -9.68
CA GLU A 88 20.32 28.94 -10.13
C GLU A 88 19.07 28.42 -10.88
N ALA A 89 18.75 27.13 -10.77
CA ALA A 89 17.53 26.57 -11.34
C ALA A 89 16.29 27.40 -10.91
N PRO A 90 15.32 27.63 -11.82
CA PRO A 90 14.08 28.29 -11.44
C PRO A 90 13.48 27.55 -10.25
N THR A 91 13.06 28.31 -9.24
CA THR A 91 12.44 27.78 -8.03
C THR A 91 11.40 26.72 -8.41
N ILE A 92 11.69 25.45 -8.11
CA ILE A 92 10.82 24.32 -8.50
C ILE A 92 9.46 24.50 -7.82
N ASP A 93 8.41 24.60 -8.64
CA ASP A 93 7.05 24.73 -8.14
C ASP A 93 6.45 23.36 -7.79
N TRP A 94 6.72 22.91 -6.57
CA TRP A 94 6.16 21.67 -6.00
C TRP A 94 4.64 21.66 -5.90
N SER A 95 3.95 22.80 -6.08
CA SER A 95 2.49 22.82 -6.09
C SER A 95 1.90 22.13 -7.32
N ARG A 96 2.67 22.05 -8.41
CA ARG A 96 2.30 21.46 -9.70
C ARG A 96 2.89 20.07 -9.94
N LEU A 97 3.68 19.54 -9.00
CA LEU A 97 4.26 18.20 -9.04
C LEU A 97 3.56 17.28 -8.04
N GLY A 98 3.38 16.00 -8.38
CA GLY A 98 2.73 15.08 -7.46
C GLY A 98 2.89 13.60 -7.76
N TYR A 99 2.61 12.79 -6.74
CA TYR A 99 2.41 11.36 -6.84
C TYR A 99 0.93 11.07 -6.94
N VAL A 100 0.55 10.26 -7.92
CA VAL A 100 -0.82 9.81 -8.12
C VAL A 100 -0.90 8.31 -7.91
N GLN A 101 -1.92 7.89 -7.18
CA GLN A 101 -2.33 6.51 -7.07
C GLN A 101 -3.74 6.38 -7.61
N VAL A 102 -3.97 5.39 -8.47
CA VAL A 102 -5.28 5.11 -9.07
C VAL A 102 -5.75 3.77 -8.54
N VAL A 103 -6.80 3.79 -7.75
CA VAL A 103 -7.37 2.60 -7.09
C VAL A 103 -8.68 2.28 -7.77
N LYS A 104 -8.83 1.08 -8.33
CA LYS A 104 -10.04 0.64 -9.04
C LYS A 104 -10.89 -0.29 -8.20
N ASP A 105 -10.28 -0.98 -7.25
CA ASP A 105 -10.92 -1.94 -6.35
C ASP A 105 -10.63 -1.64 -4.86
N HIS A 106 -11.49 -2.15 -3.98
CA HIS A 106 -11.35 -1.99 -2.52
C HIS A 106 -10.06 -2.61 -1.99
N SER A 107 -9.60 -3.73 -2.57
CA SER A 107 -8.38 -4.44 -2.18
C SER A 107 -7.11 -3.62 -2.41
N GLU A 108 -7.06 -2.84 -3.48
CA GLU A 108 -5.91 -2.00 -3.88
C GLU A 108 -5.74 -0.76 -2.97
N LEU A 109 -6.82 -0.33 -2.31
CA LEU A 109 -6.87 0.94 -1.60
C LEU A 109 -5.84 1.03 -0.47
N CYS A 110 -5.65 -0.04 0.30
CA CYS A 110 -4.70 -0.01 1.40
C CYS A 110 -3.27 0.19 0.89
N SER A 111 -2.85 -0.56 -0.13
CA SER A 111 -1.52 -0.46 -0.72
C SER A 111 -1.25 0.93 -1.30
N ALA A 112 -2.23 1.54 -1.95
CA ALA A 112 -2.14 2.92 -2.42
C ALA A 112 -1.98 3.93 -1.26
N VAL A 113 -2.76 3.76 -0.18
CA VAL A 113 -2.66 4.64 1.00
C VAL A 113 -1.32 4.47 1.71
N MET A 114 -0.78 3.25 1.79
CA MET A 114 0.56 2.98 2.32
C MET A 114 1.63 3.72 1.54
N LEU A 115 1.60 3.67 0.21
CA LEU A 115 2.57 4.37 -0.63
C LEU A 115 2.53 5.89 -0.40
N LEU A 116 1.33 6.48 -0.34
CA LEU A 116 1.18 7.91 -0.03
C LEU A 116 1.60 8.26 1.41
N ALA A 117 1.43 7.34 2.35
CA ALA A 117 1.89 7.49 3.72
C ALA A 117 3.43 7.45 3.81
N ASP A 118 4.08 6.55 3.08
CA ASP A 118 5.54 6.45 3.02
C ASP A 118 6.17 7.73 2.45
N LEU A 119 5.59 8.29 1.39
CA LEU A 119 6.03 9.57 0.81
C LEU A 119 5.89 10.72 1.82
N GLN A 120 4.82 10.74 2.61
CA GLN A 120 4.62 11.74 3.66
C GLN A 120 5.61 11.57 4.81
N GLU A 121 5.88 10.34 5.23
CA GLU A 121 6.84 10.01 6.27
C GLU A 121 8.26 10.42 5.88
N LYS A 122 8.63 10.17 4.63
CA LYS A 122 9.90 10.60 4.02
C LYS A 122 9.94 12.07 3.63
N ARG A 123 8.90 12.84 3.98
CA ARG A 123 8.82 14.30 3.82
C ARG A 123 8.94 14.77 2.37
N SER A 124 8.42 14.00 1.42
CA SER A 124 8.34 14.48 0.04
C SER A 124 7.52 15.78 -0.03
N PRO A 125 8.02 16.82 -0.72
CA PRO A 125 7.33 18.10 -0.90
C PRO A 125 6.21 18.03 -1.94
N ALA A 126 6.19 16.99 -2.79
CA ALA A 126 5.23 16.86 -3.87
C ALA A 126 3.81 16.55 -3.34
N LYS A 127 2.79 16.85 -4.16
CA LYS A 127 1.40 16.57 -3.80
C LYS A 127 1.13 15.07 -3.84
N ARG A 128 0.38 14.57 -2.86
CA ARG A 128 -0.12 13.18 -2.83
C ARG A 128 -1.56 13.18 -3.34
N ILE A 129 -1.88 12.38 -4.34
CA ILE A 129 -3.18 12.33 -4.99
C ILE A 129 -3.66 10.88 -5.00
N LEU A 130 -4.90 10.68 -4.58
CA LEU A 130 -5.55 9.38 -4.58
C LEU A 130 -6.81 9.47 -5.43
N MET A 131 -6.80 8.79 -6.57
CA MET A 131 -7.96 8.62 -7.44
C MET A 131 -8.73 7.36 -7.03
N PHE A 132 -10.05 7.47 -6.93
CA PHE A 132 -10.92 6.38 -6.49
C PHE A 132 -12.30 6.45 -7.18
N PRO A 133 -13.05 5.34 -7.30
CA PRO A 133 -14.37 5.32 -7.92
C PRO A 133 -15.34 6.32 -7.28
N LYS A 134 -15.95 7.18 -8.10
CA LYS A 134 -17.01 8.12 -7.66
C LYS A 134 -18.21 7.38 -7.07
N ALA A 135 -18.45 6.15 -7.52
CA ALA A 135 -19.50 5.25 -7.03
C ALA A 135 -19.44 5.05 -5.50
N TRP A 136 -18.24 5.02 -4.93
CA TRP A 136 -18.02 4.85 -3.48
C TRP A 136 -18.53 6.01 -2.62
N LEU A 137 -18.91 7.13 -3.24
CA LEU A 137 -19.50 8.27 -2.55
C LEU A 137 -21.03 8.19 -2.43
N LYS A 138 -21.68 7.29 -3.18
CA LYS A 138 -23.13 7.14 -3.16
C LYS A 138 -23.58 6.68 -1.76
N GLU A 139 -24.68 7.26 -1.28
CA GLU A 139 -25.32 6.80 -0.05
C GLU A 139 -25.99 5.46 -0.35
N THR A 140 -25.50 4.43 0.32
CA THR A 140 -25.98 3.06 0.16
C THR A 140 -27.25 2.88 1.00
N SER A 141 -28.33 2.38 0.39
CA SER A 141 -29.52 1.93 1.13
C SER A 141 -29.17 0.69 1.97
N GLU A 142 -30.00 0.33 2.96
CA GLU A 142 -29.77 -0.89 3.75
C GLU A 142 -29.78 -2.18 2.91
N GLU A 143 -30.37 -2.15 1.72
CA GLU A 143 -30.47 -3.28 0.79
C GLU A 143 -29.20 -3.48 -0.07
N GLU A 144 -28.37 -2.46 -0.24
CA GLU A 144 -27.13 -2.48 -1.05
C GLU A 144 -25.86 -2.53 -0.18
N TRP A 145 -25.96 -3.05 1.05
CA TRP A 145 -24.85 -3.04 2.01
C TRP A 145 -23.63 -3.83 1.49
N ASP A 146 -22.56 -3.10 1.16
CA ASP A 146 -21.24 -3.67 0.88
C ASP A 146 -20.38 -3.68 2.17
N PRO A 147 -19.98 -4.87 2.66
CA PRO A 147 -19.10 -4.99 3.84
C PRO A 147 -17.80 -4.17 3.73
N GLN A 148 -17.25 -4.04 2.53
CA GLN A 148 -15.96 -3.40 2.28
C GLN A 148 -16.06 -1.87 2.37
N MET A 149 -17.24 -1.30 2.13
CA MET A 149 -17.45 0.16 2.13
C MET A 149 -17.13 0.84 3.46
N THR A 150 -17.33 0.15 4.59
CA THR A 150 -16.95 0.69 5.91
C THR A 150 -15.44 0.89 6.00
N THR A 151 -14.68 -0.10 5.55
CA THR A 151 -13.21 -0.04 5.49
C THR A 151 -12.76 1.00 4.46
N THR A 152 -13.36 1.03 3.28
CA THR A 152 -13.05 2.01 2.23
C THR A 152 -13.25 3.45 2.69
N LYS A 153 -14.42 3.78 3.27
CA LYS A 153 -14.69 5.13 3.80
C LYS A 153 -13.69 5.50 4.90
N ARG A 154 -13.27 4.54 5.74
CA ARG A 154 -12.24 4.75 6.77
C ARG A 154 -10.87 5.03 6.15
N LEU A 155 -10.44 4.24 5.17
CA LEU A 155 -9.15 4.40 4.49
C LEU A 155 -9.06 5.70 3.69
N LEU A 156 -10.12 6.08 2.97
CA LEU A 156 -10.19 7.39 2.28
C LEU A 156 -10.03 8.56 3.26
N ARG A 157 -10.69 8.50 4.43
CA ARG A 157 -10.51 9.50 5.49
C ARG A 157 -9.10 9.51 6.05
N THR A 158 -8.49 8.33 6.24
CA THR A 158 -7.09 8.20 6.67
C THR A 158 -6.14 8.85 5.67
N ALA A 159 -6.29 8.54 4.37
CA ALA A 159 -5.49 9.12 3.30
C ALA A 159 -5.55 10.65 3.30
N ALA A 160 -6.76 11.22 3.35
CA ALA A 160 -6.95 12.66 3.33
C ALA A 160 -6.49 13.35 4.62
N ARG A 161 -6.90 12.84 5.79
CA ARG A 161 -6.71 13.54 7.07
C ARG A 161 -5.35 13.28 7.71
N ARG A 162 -4.82 12.05 7.60
CA ARG A 162 -3.52 11.69 8.19
C ARG A 162 -2.38 11.88 7.21
N HIS A 163 -2.57 11.41 5.98
CA HIS A 163 -1.53 11.41 4.96
C HIS A 163 -1.75 12.47 3.88
N GLY A 164 -2.51 13.53 4.17
CA GLY A 164 -2.62 14.75 3.35
C GLY A 164 -2.93 14.52 1.86
N ALA A 165 -3.53 13.39 1.50
CA ALA A 165 -3.80 13.03 0.12
C ALA A 165 -5.00 13.81 -0.40
N ARG A 166 -4.88 14.36 -1.59
CA ARG A 166 -6.02 14.92 -2.33
C ARG A 166 -6.83 13.78 -2.92
N LEU A 167 -8.04 13.60 -2.42
CA LEU A 167 -8.99 12.63 -2.96
C LEU A 167 -9.60 13.17 -4.24
N VAL A 168 -9.53 12.40 -5.33
CA VAL A 168 -10.13 12.74 -6.62
C VAL A 168 -11.06 11.60 -7.04
N PRO A 169 -12.38 11.83 -7.13
CA PRO A 169 -13.28 10.81 -7.64
C PRO A 169 -13.06 10.63 -9.16
N MET A 170 -13.04 9.39 -9.63
CA MET A 170 -13.01 9.05 -11.05
C MET A 170 -14.30 8.41 -11.51
N GLU A 171 -14.62 8.66 -12.76
CA GLU A 171 -15.78 8.09 -13.45
C GLU A 171 -15.35 6.88 -14.27
N THR A 172 -16.32 6.08 -14.69
CA THR A 172 -16.06 4.95 -15.58
C THR A 172 -15.57 5.46 -16.93
N THR A 173 -14.77 4.63 -17.60
CA THR A 173 -14.21 4.94 -18.93
C THR A 173 -15.33 5.15 -19.96
N GLU A 174 -16.37 4.34 -19.87
CA GLU A 174 -17.54 4.37 -20.74
C GLU A 174 -18.79 4.79 -19.96
N ALA A 175 -19.66 5.55 -20.62
CA ALA A 175 -20.92 5.96 -20.03
C ALA A 175 -21.87 4.74 -19.90
N GLY A 176 -22.37 4.49 -18.70
CA GLY A 176 -23.25 3.34 -18.43
C GLY A 176 -22.52 2.01 -18.19
N ALA A 177 -21.18 2.01 -18.11
CA ALA A 177 -20.43 0.86 -17.66
C ALA A 177 -20.77 0.50 -16.20
N ASP A 178 -20.59 -0.77 -15.86
CA ASP A 178 -20.84 -1.27 -14.53
C ASP A 178 -19.83 -0.68 -13.53
N GLU A 179 -20.31 0.23 -12.68
CA GLU A 179 -19.52 0.91 -11.64
C GLU A 179 -18.97 -0.05 -10.57
N SER A 180 -19.49 -1.28 -10.47
CA SER A 180 -18.98 -2.28 -9.52
C SER A 180 -17.71 -2.99 -10.02
N LEU A 181 -17.43 -2.96 -11.34
CA LEU A 181 -16.30 -3.66 -11.92
C LEU A 181 -15.04 -2.77 -11.97
N ALA A 182 -13.92 -3.28 -11.47
CA ALA A 182 -12.63 -2.59 -11.53
C ALA A 182 -12.18 -2.29 -12.98
N SER A 183 -12.56 -3.15 -13.94
CA SER A 183 -12.24 -2.99 -15.37
C SER A 183 -12.93 -1.78 -16.02
N SER A 184 -14.01 -1.27 -15.42
CA SER A 184 -14.70 -0.06 -15.86
C SER A 184 -13.87 1.20 -15.64
N TYR A 185 -12.89 1.16 -14.74
CA TYR A 185 -11.97 2.24 -14.44
C TYR A 185 -10.63 2.04 -15.14
N SER A 186 -9.93 3.14 -15.44
CA SER A 186 -8.68 3.12 -16.21
C SER A 186 -7.57 3.91 -15.50
N LEU A 187 -6.34 3.40 -15.57
CA LEU A 187 -5.15 4.14 -15.16
C LEU A 187 -5.04 5.47 -15.93
N THR A 188 -5.52 5.53 -17.18
CA THR A 188 -5.46 6.74 -18.02
C THR A 188 -6.28 7.91 -17.48
N SER A 189 -7.19 7.69 -16.53
CA SER A 189 -7.95 8.76 -15.86
C SER A 189 -7.05 9.80 -15.20
N MET A 190 -5.81 9.46 -14.83
CA MET A 190 -4.84 10.42 -14.29
C MET A 190 -4.49 11.56 -15.26
N TYR A 191 -4.67 11.38 -16.58
CA TYR A 191 -4.48 12.45 -17.57
C TYR A 191 -5.52 13.58 -17.45
N SER A 192 -6.63 13.36 -16.74
CA SER A 192 -7.62 14.42 -16.44
C SER A 192 -7.12 15.47 -15.43
N LEU A 193 -6.03 15.19 -14.71
CA LEU A 193 -5.48 16.02 -13.64
C LEU A 193 -4.63 17.18 -14.16
N THR A 194 -5.17 18.00 -15.06
CA THR A 194 -4.44 19.06 -15.79
C THR A 194 -3.99 20.25 -14.94
N THR A 195 -4.37 20.29 -13.66
CA THR A 195 -3.82 21.26 -12.69
C THR A 195 -2.35 20.99 -12.36
N TYR A 196 -1.87 19.78 -12.62
CA TYR A 196 -0.50 19.36 -12.36
C TYR A 196 0.30 19.35 -13.66
N GLU A 197 1.56 19.77 -13.56
CA GLU A 197 2.50 19.72 -14.68
C GLU A 197 3.07 18.32 -14.87
N ARG A 198 3.36 17.63 -13.76
CA ARG A 198 3.96 16.32 -13.76
C ARG A 198 3.42 15.45 -12.64
N LEU A 199 3.02 14.25 -13.00
CA LEU A 199 2.55 13.24 -12.06
C LEU A 199 3.38 11.98 -12.19
N MET A 200 3.76 11.40 -11.06
CA MET A 200 4.39 10.09 -10.99
C MET A 200 3.40 9.07 -10.42
N TYR A 201 3.18 8.00 -11.17
CA TYR A 201 2.48 6.81 -10.74
C TYR A 201 3.51 5.71 -10.47
N LEU A 202 3.34 5.04 -9.33
CA LEU A 202 4.08 3.85 -8.95
C LEU A 202 3.06 2.73 -8.80
N GLU A 203 3.33 1.57 -9.39
CA GLU A 203 2.43 0.44 -9.27
C GLU A 203 2.55 -0.19 -7.88
N ALA A 204 1.45 -0.17 -7.13
CA ALA A 204 1.32 -0.84 -5.84
C ALA A 204 0.88 -2.31 -6.07
N PRO A 205 1.19 -3.25 -5.15
CA PRO A 205 1.85 -3.05 -3.86
C PRO A 205 3.37 -2.94 -3.94
N GLY A 206 3.94 -2.13 -3.05
CA GLY A 206 5.39 -1.94 -2.95
C GLY A 206 5.80 -1.14 -1.73
N VAL A 207 7.12 -1.02 -1.55
CA VAL A 207 7.75 -0.31 -0.42
C VAL A 207 8.66 0.78 -0.96
N VAL A 208 8.46 2.01 -0.48
CA VAL A 208 9.36 3.13 -0.80
C VAL A 208 10.54 3.08 0.18
N LEU A 209 11.76 2.97 -0.34
CA LEU A 209 12.99 3.01 0.45
C LEU A 209 13.58 4.42 0.49
N ASP A 210 13.59 5.12 -0.64
CA ASP A 210 14.07 6.49 -0.75
C ASP A 210 13.09 7.38 -1.53
N ALA A 211 12.56 8.43 -0.90
CA ALA A 211 11.70 9.39 -1.59
C ALA A 211 12.50 10.47 -2.33
N SER A 212 13.75 10.75 -1.91
CA SER A 212 14.55 11.84 -2.48
C SER A 212 14.90 11.59 -3.94
N ALA A 213 15.20 10.34 -4.30
CA ALA A 213 15.38 9.93 -5.69
C ALA A 213 14.10 10.14 -6.52
N LEU A 214 12.93 9.76 -5.99
CA LEU A 214 11.64 9.98 -6.68
C LEU A 214 11.32 11.47 -6.83
N ASP A 215 11.59 12.27 -5.80
CA ASP A 215 11.36 13.72 -5.80
C ASP A 215 12.27 14.40 -6.83
N SER A 216 13.53 14.00 -6.91
CA SER A 216 14.44 14.50 -7.95
C SER A 216 14.00 14.08 -9.35
N LEU A 217 13.54 12.83 -9.54
CA LEU A 217 12.94 12.42 -10.82
C LEU A 217 11.72 13.27 -11.16
N LEU A 218 10.87 13.58 -10.19
CA LEU A 218 9.72 14.45 -10.35
C LEU A 218 10.12 15.90 -10.66
N ALA A 219 11.22 16.41 -10.11
CA ALA A 219 11.64 17.79 -10.31
C ALA A 219 12.39 18.00 -11.64
N PHE A 220 13.38 17.15 -11.93
CA PHE A 220 14.39 17.42 -12.97
C PHE A 220 14.16 16.71 -14.29
N SER A 221 13.16 15.83 -14.37
CA SER A 221 12.79 15.21 -15.64
C SER A 221 12.25 16.24 -16.64
N LYS A 222 12.45 16.00 -17.94
CA LYS A 222 11.78 16.78 -19.00
C LYS A 222 10.31 16.39 -19.04
N SER A 223 9.43 17.40 -19.14
CA SER A 223 8.01 17.17 -19.31
C SER A 223 7.75 16.50 -20.67
N LYS A 224 7.15 15.31 -20.63
CA LYS A 224 6.69 14.56 -21.81
C LYS A 224 5.28 14.02 -21.52
N PRO A 225 4.49 13.71 -22.56
CA PRO A 225 3.19 13.06 -22.38
C PRO A 225 3.28 11.78 -21.52
N MET A 226 4.36 11.01 -21.69
CA MET A 226 4.68 9.85 -20.85
C MET A 226 6.18 9.55 -20.88
N ASN A 227 6.74 9.21 -19.71
CA ASN A 227 7.97 8.43 -19.57
C ASN A 227 7.63 7.21 -18.69
N ALA A 228 7.77 6.01 -19.25
CA ALA A 228 7.50 4.76 -18.56
C ALA A 228 8.79 4.03 -18.18
N PHE A 229 8.73 3.21 -17.15
CA PHE A 229 9.78 2.24 -16.86
C PHE A 229 9.84 1.19 -17.98
N PRO A 230 11.05 0.77 -18.42
CA PRO A 230 11.18 -0.27 -19.43
C PRO A 230 10.71 -1.62 -18.89
N ALA A 231 9.93 -2.36 -19.66
CA ALA A 231 9.52 -3.72 -19.30
C ALA A 231 10.65 -4.74 -19.45
N THR A 232 11.62 -4.48 -20.34
CA THR A 232 12.75 -5.36 -20.59
C THR A 232 14.07 -4.59 -20.60
N PRO A 233 15.21 -5.25 -20.30
CA PRO A 233 16.53 -4.63 -20.38
C PRO A 233 16.88 -4.08 -21.77
N GLU A 234 16.32 -4.66 -22.84
CA GLU A 234 16.50 -4.20 -24.22
C GLU A 234 15.73 -2.90 -24.53
N ARG A 235 14.88 -2.44 -23.60
CA ARG A 235 14.13 -1.17 -23.70
C ARG A 235 13.26 -1.09 -24.95
N LYS A 236 12.71 -2.23 -25.37
CA LYS A 236 11.79 -2.32 -26.52
C LYS A 236 10.34 -2.12 -26.13
N GLU A 237 10.00 -2.41 -24.89
CA GLU A 237 8.64 -2.35 -24.38
C GLU A 237 8.54 -1.50 -23.12
N LEU A 238 7.39 -0.88 -22.93
CA LEU A 238 7.03 -0.11 -21.73
C LEU A 238 6.28 -0.97 -20.71
N SER A 239 6.47 -0.70 -19.42
CA SER A 239 5.71 -1.27 -18.31
C SER A 239 4.95 -0.19 -17.54
N THR A 240 4.01 -0.62 -16.69
CA THR A 240 3.26 0.27 -15.78
C THR A 240 3.89 0.38 -14.39
N SER A 241 5.03 -0.29 -14.12
CA SER A 241 5.66 -0.30 -12.80
C SER A 241 5.98 1.11 -12.28
N LEU A 242 6.39 2.01 -13.17
CA LEU A 242 6.49 3.44 -12.91
C LEU A 242 6.11 4.22 -14.17
N LEU A 243 5.22 5.19 -14.02
CA LEU A 243 4.87 6.13 -15.08
C LEU A 243 5.11 7.55 -14.58
N LEU A 244 5.74 8.36 -15.42
CA LEU A 244 5.92 9.78 -15.21
C LEU A 244 5.25 10.51 -16.36
N ILE A 245 4.13 11.17 -16.08
CA ILE A 245 3.27 11.76 -17.10
C ILE A 245 3.18 13.28 -16.97
N SER A 246 2.85 13.93 -18.09
CA SER A 246 2.35 15.30 -18.09
C SER A 246 0.87 15.28 -18.51
N PRO A 247 -0.06 15.44 -17.55
CA PRO A 247 -1.50 15.40 -17.84
C PRO A 247 -1.91 16.46 -18.85
N SER A 248 -2.72 16.09 -19.84
CA SER A 248 -3.27 17.03 -20.82
C SER A 248 -4.68 16.61 -21.22
N HIS A 249 -5.55 17.60 -21.49
CA HIS A 249 -6.90 17.33 -21.96
C HIS A 249 -6.90 16.60 -23.30
N GLU A 250 -5.93 16.88 -24.17
CA GLU A 250 -5.83 16.27 -25.48
C GLU A 250 -5.44 14.79 -25.37
N THR A 251 -4.39 14.47 -24.61
CA THR A 251 -3.98 13.08 -24.38
C THR A 251 -5.06 12.28 -23.66
N HIS A 252 -5.73 12.87 -22.67
CA HIS A 252 -6.87 12.24 -21.99
C HIS A 252 -8.02 11.91 -22.97
N ARG A 253 -8.35 12.85 -23.86
CA ARG A 253 -9.38 12.66 -24.89
C ARG A 253 -9.00 11.56 -25.88
N GLN A 254 -7.77 11.59 -26.40
CA GLN A 254 -7.26 10.57 -27.33
C GLN A 254 -7.28 9.16 -26.72
N LEU A 255 -6.79 9.00 -25.49
CA LEU A 255 -6.79 7.70 -24.80
C LEU A 255 -8.22 7.18 -24.58
N LYS A 256 -9.16 8.07 -24.24
CA LYS A 256 -10.57 7.72 -24.07
C LYS A 256 -11.21 7.29 -25.39
N GLU A 257 -10.98 8.02 -26.47
CA GLU A 257 -11.50 7.71 -27.82
C GLU A 257 -10.94 6.38 -28.35
N THR A 258 -9.63 6.14 -28.22
CA THR A 258 -8.99 4.90 -28.64
C THR A 258 -9.50 3.69 -27.87
N ARG A 259 -9.76 3.83 -26.56
CA ARG A 259 -10.32 2.73 -25.77
C ARG A 259 -11.77 2.39 -26.15
N GLN A 260 -12.57 3.41 -26.47
CA GLN A 260 -13.94 3.21 -26.92
C GLN A 260 -14.02 2.52 -28.28
N SER A 261 -13.06 2.78 -29.18
CA SER A 261 -12.98 2.11 -30.47
C SER A 261 -12.38 0.71 -30.37
N GLN A 262 -11.42 0.50 -29.46
CA GLN A 262 -10.73 -0.76 -29.27
C GLN A 262 -10.56 -1.08 -27.78
N PRO A 263 -11.47 -1.90 -27.20
CA PRO A 263 -11.35 -2.37 -25.83
C PRO A 263 -10.01 -3.06 -25.60
N SER A 264 -9.20 -2.51 -24.71
CA SER A 264 -7.84 -2.97 -24.41
C SER A 264 -7.50 -2.74 -22.95
N THR A 265 -6.50 -3.46 -22.45
CA THR A 265 -5.94 -3.22 -21.12
C THR A 265 -5.24 -1.86 -21.08
N ASP A 266 -5.08 -1.26 -19.89
CA ASP A 266 -4.38 0.01 -19.78
C ASP A 266 -2.96 -0.05 -20.36
N LEU A 267 -2.24 -1.15 -20.10
CA LEU A 267 -0.91 -1.36 -20.68
C LEU A 267 -0.96 -1.43 -22.22
N GLY A 268 -1.91 -2.18 -22.78
CA GLY A 268 -2.08 -2.28 -24.23
C GLY A 268 -2.41 -0.93 -24.87
N LEU A 269 -3.29 -0.16 -24.24
CA LEU A 269 -3.65 1.19 -24.67
C LEU A 269 -2.46 2.16 -24.64
N LEU A 270 -1.66 2.13 -23.56
CA LEU A 270 -0.46 2.96 -23.46
C LEU A 270 0.61 2.55 -24.48
N ARG A 271 0.80 1.25 -24.72
CA ARG A 271 1.70 0.71 -25.77
C ARG A 271 1.28 1.09 -27.18
N HIS A 272 -0.03 1.21 -27.40
CA HIS A 272 -0.56 1.66 -28.69
C HIS A 272 -0.40 3.17 -28.88
N GLN A 273 -0.60 3.97 -27.83
CA GLN A 273 -0.56 5.43 -27.93
C GLN A 273 0.86 6.02 -27.92
N PHE A 274 1.81 5.35 -27.26
CA PHE A 274 3.13 5.90 -27.00
C PHE A 274 4.23 4.97 -27.50
N ASP A 275 5.05 5.50 -28.40
CA ASP A 275 6.13 4.74 -29.02
C ASP A 275 7.32 4.54 -28.07
N SER A 276 7.84 3.32 -28.06
CA SER A 276 9.11 2.96 -27.43
C SER A 276 10.22 3.03 -28.48
N PRO A 277 11.40 3.60 -28.19
CA PRO A 277 11.95 3.93 -26.85
C PRO A 277 11.76 5.39 -26.41
N GLU A 278 11.15 6.25 -27.22
CA GLU A 278 11.07 7.70 -26.94
C GLU A 278 10.30 8.03 -25.66
N SER A 279 9.35 7.16 -25.32
CA SER A 279 8.49 7.24 -24.14
C SER A 279 9.03 6.48 -22.93
N LEU A 280 10.31 6.06 -22.93
CA LEU A 280 10.94 5.38 -21.80
C LEU A 280 11.85 6.32 -21.00
N ILE A 281 11.93 6.09 -19.68
CA ILE A 281 12.87 6.79 -18.78
C ILE A 281 14.31 6.55 -19.22
N SER A 282 15.12 7.59 -19.29
CA SER A 282 16.48 7.51 -19.85
C SER A 282 17.36 6.46 -19.16
N GLU A 283 18.23 5.80 -19.93
CA GLU A 283 19.15 4.79 -19.40
C GLU A 283 20.11 5.36 -18.36
N THR A 284 20.62 6.58 -18.59
CA THR A 284 21.48 7.30 -17.63
C THR A 284 20.79 7.54 -16.29
N THR A 285 19.47 7.75 -16.31
CA THR A 285 18.67 7.86 -15.09
C THR A 285 18.63 6.55 -14.35
N LEU A 286 18.31 5.45 -15.04
CA LEU A 286 18.21 4.13 -14.45
C LEU A 286 19.58 3.56 -14.01
N SER A 287 20.68 4.01 -14.59
CA SER A 287 22.02 3.58 -14.19
C SER A 287 22.50 4.18 -12.86
N MET A 288 21.81 5.18 -12.31
CA MET A 288 22.20 5.83 -11.05
C MET A 288 21.77 5.07 -9.79
N GLY A 289 20.89 4.09 -9.94
CA GLY A 289 20.36 3.27 -8.85
C GLY A 289 19.12 2.51 -9.30
N ASN A 290 18.60 1.66 -8.43
CA ASN A 290 17.40 0.87 -8.73
C ASN A 290 16.17 1.73 -8.45
N VAL A 291 15.70 2.48 -9.45
CA VAL A 291 14.49 3.31 -9.32
C VAL A 291 13.28 2.44 -8.97
N VAL A 292 13.10 1.34 -9.70
CA VAL A 292 12.13 0.29 -9.42
C VAL A 292 12.89 -1.02 -9.39
N TYR A 293 12.75 -1.75 -8.29
CA TYR A 293 13.30 -3.09 -8.13
C TYR A 293 12.14 -4.07 -7.92
N GLU A 294 12.09 -5.14 -8.71
CA GLU A 294 11.07 -6.17 -8.57
C GLU A 294 11.51 -7.22 -7.53
N SER A 295 10.66 -7.54 -6.55
CA SER A 295 11.04 -8.41 -5.44
C SER A 295 11.49 -9.81 -5.88
N HIS A 296 10.86 -10.36 -6.92
CA HIS A 296 11.23 -11.68 -7.46
C HIS A 296 12.67 -11.72 -7.97
N SER A 297 13.25 -10.59 -8.41
CA SER A 297 14.64 -10.54 -8.89
C SER A 297 15.66 -10.82 -7.76
N LEU A 298 15.28 -10.65 -6.48
CA LEU A 298 16.13 -11.04 -5.34
C LEU A 298 16.40 -12.55 -5.32
N ARG A 299 15.52 -13.37 -5.93
CA ARG A 299 15.70 -14.84 -6.00
C ARG A 299 16.86 -15.23 -6.90
N GLU A 300 17.16 -14.40 -7.89
CA GLU A 300 18.22 -14.59 -8.89
C GLU A 300 19.47 -13.76 -8.57
N ALA A 301 19.56 -13.23 -7.35
CA ALA A 301 20.69 -12.43 -6.91
C ALA A 301 22.01 -13.21 -7.00
N SER A 302 23.04 -12.54 -7.52
CA SER A 302 24.40 -13.08 -7.61
C SER A 302 25.01 -13.31 -6.23
N ASP A 303 26.09 -14.09 -6.16
CA ASP A 303 26.83 -14.34 -4.91
C ASP A 303 27.40 -13.05 -4.29
N ASP A 304 27.75 -12.07 -5.13
CA ASP A 304 28.29 -10.76 -4.71
C ASP A 304 27.21 -9.76 -4.23
N PHE A 305 25.94 -10.18 -4.16
CA PHE A 305 24.86 -9.30 -3.71
C PHE A 305 25.12 -8.76 -2.31
N ASN A 306 25.00 -7.43 -2.16
CA ASN A 306 25.20 -6.74 -0.90
C ASN A 306 23.92 -6.02 -0.44
N VAL A 307 23.43 -6.38 0.75
CA VAL A 307 22.18 -5.84 1.31
C VAL A 307 22.27 -4.35 1.64
N THR A 308 23.41 -3.89 2.13
CA THR A 308 23.63 -2.47 2.45
C THR A 308 23.59 -1.63 1.18
N SER A 309 24.31 -2.04 0.13
CA SER A 309 24.27 -1.33 -1.15
C SER A 309 22.89 -1.35 -1.78
N PHE A 310 22.18 -2.48 -1.64
CA PHE A 310 20.79 -2.58 -2.11
C PHE A 310 19.90 -1.55 -1.43
N ASN A 311 19.96 -1.42 -0.10
CA ASN A 311 19.16 -0.46 0.65
C ASN A 311 19.52 1.00 0.35
N GLU A 312 20.79 1.29 0.03
CA GLU A 312 21.25 2.64 -0.30
C GLU A 312 20.96 3.05 -1.75
N MET A 313 20.96 2.10 -2.69
CA MET A 313 20.80 2.37 -4.12
C MET A 313 19.37 2.14 -4.63
N THR A 314 18.51 1.50 -3.84
CA THR A 314 17.15 1.17 -4.25
C THR A 314 16.15 2.19 -3.75
N THR A 315 15.32 2.68 -4.66
CA THR A 315 14.36 3.75 -4.43
C THR A 315 12.99 3.18 -4.05
N PHE A 316 12.45 2.28 -4.88
CA PHE A 316 11.16 1.64 -4.68
C PHE A 316 11.27 0.15 -5.00
N VAL A 317 10.73 -0.69 -4.12
CA VAL A 317 10.65 -2.14 -4.32
C VAL A 317 9.19 -2.51 -4.59
N ARG A 318 8.92 -2.97 -5.81
CA ARG A 318 7.61 -3.53 -6.16
C ARG A 318 7.56 -4.97 -5.66
N LEU A 319 6.51 -5.28 -4.89
CA LEU A 319 6.35 -6.59 -4.30
C LEU A 319 5.45 -7.43 -5.20
N GLN A 320 6.07 -8.34 -5.94
CA GLN A 320 5.38 -9.25 -6.82
C GLN A 320 6.15 -10.55 -6.96
N GLU A 321 5.47 -11.65 -6.69
CA GLU A 321 5.94 -12.99 -6.98
C GLU A 321 5.05 -13.61 -8.06
N PRO A 322 5.61 -14.15 -9.16
CA PRO A 322 4.81 -14.79 -10.20
C PRO A 322 4.10 -16.06 -9.70
N ASP A 323 4.65 -16.70 -8.67
CA ASP A 323 4.21 -18.00 -8.15
C ASP A 323 3.25 -17.89 -6.95
N MET A 324 2.92 -16.67 -6.49
CA MET A 324 2.13 -16.44 -5.27
C MET A 324 1.14 -15.28 -5.43
N PRO A 325 0.07 -15.25 -4.61
CA PRO A 325 -0.76 -14.05 -4.50
C PRO A 325 0.06 -12.87 -3.96
N GLY A 326 -0.51 -11.66 -4.03
CA GLY A 326 0.15 -10.44 -3.59
C GLY A 326 0.57 -10.44 -2.11
N PRO A 327 1.44 -9.51 -1.72
CA PRO A 327 1.96 -9.39 -0.35
C PRO A 327 0.88 -9.06 0.70
N GLU A 328 -0.33 -8.68 0.27
CA GLU A 328 -1.50 -8.48 1.13
C GLU A 328 -2.05 -9.78 1.73
N TYR A 329 -1.65 -10.94 1.22
CA TYR A 329 -2.11 -12.24 1.69
C TYR A 329 -1.13 -12.92 2.65
N ASP A 330 -1.66 -13.58 3.68
CA ASP A 330 -0.95 -14.46 4.58
C ASP A 330 -0.86 -15.85 3.97
N ILE A 331 0.36 -16.21 3.57
CA ILE A 331 0.66 -17.44 2.85
C ILE A 331 1.27 -18.43 3.84
N PRO A 332 0.87 -19.72 3.80
CA PRO A 332 1.46 -20.75 4.65
C PRO A 332 2.98 -20.76 4.56
N TYR A 333 3.63 -20.88 5.72
CA TYR A 333 5.09 -20.82 5.83
C TYR A 333 5.82 -21.75 4.84
N ALA A 334 5.30 -22.95 4.62
CA ALA A 334 5.89 -23.93 3.70
C ALA A 334 5.95 -23.43 2.25
N GLU A 335 4.93 -22.71 1.78
CA GLU A 335 4.91 -22.14 0.43
C GLU A 335 5.84 -20.92 0.36
N ARG A 336 5.77 -20.03 1.35
CA ARG A 336 6.65 -18.86 1.45
C ARG A 336 8.13 -19.23 1.49
N ALA A 337 8.47 -20.32 2.19
CA ALA A 337 9.84 -20.78 2.33
C ALA A 337 10.47 -21.24 1.00
N LYS A 338 9.67 -21.71 0.02
CA LYS A 338 10.15 -22.16 -1.29
C LYS A 338 10.70 -21.00 -2.14
N LEU A 339 10.24 -19.78 -1.87
CA LEU A 339 10.60 -18.60 -2.65
C LEU A 339 11.75 -17.79 -2.05
N ARG A 340 12.23 -18.18 -0.88
CA ARG A 340 13.35 -17.48 -0.24
C ARG A 340 14.56 -17.51 -1.17
N PRO A 341 15.21 -16.35 -1.39
CA PRO A 341 16.47 -16.30 -2.11
C PRO A 341 17.52 -17.26 -1.53
N GLN A 342 18.35 -17.84 -2.40
CA GLN A 342 19.42 -18.74 -1.98
C GLN A 342 20.57 -17.97 -1.33
N ASN A 343 20.93 -16.81 -1.91
CA ASN A 343 21.88 -15.88 -1.31
C ASN A 343 21.36 -15.36 0.04
N ALA A 344 22.18 -15.43 1.09
CA ALA A 344 21.80 -15.05 2.44
C ALA A 344 21.47 -13.55 2.59
N GLN A 345 22.25 -12.68 1.94
CA GLN A 345 22.01 -11.23 1.97
C GLN A 345 20.77 -10.84 1.15
N ALA A 346 20.56 -11.49 0.01
CA ALA A 346 19.34 -11.28 -0.77
C ALA A 346 18.10 -11.77 -0.02
N ARG A 347 18.23 -12.88 0.73
CA ARG A 347 17.16 -13.40 1.59
C ARG A 347 16.83 -12.42 2.71
N GLU A 348 17.84 -11.85 3.36
CA GLU A 348 17.65 -10.80 4.37
C GLU A 348 16.91 -9.60 3.77
N ALA A 349 17.35 -9.10 2.61
CA ALA A 349 16.68 -7.99 1.92
C ALA A 349 15.21 -8.32 1.61
N TRP A 350 14.94 -9.52 1.08
CA TRP A 350 13.60 -9.99 0.74
C TRP A 350 12.72 -10.09 1.98
N GLU A 351 13.19 -10.71 3.08
CA GLU A 351 12.41 -10.81 4.31
C GLU A 351 12.11 -9.44 4.92
N ASN A 352 13.07 -8.52 4.88
CA ASN A 352 12.92 -7.17 5.38
C ASN A 352 11.84 -6.39 4.62
N VAL A 353 11.83 -6.42 3.28
CA VAL A 353 10.84 -5.65 2.50
C VAL A 353 9.42 -6.18 2.69
N TYR A 354 9.24 -7.50 2.80
CA TYR A 354 7.92 -8.10 3.07
C TYR A 354 7.43 -7.83 4.49
N GLU A 355 8.32 -7.89 5.49
CA GLU A 355 7.96 -7.55 6.87
C GLU A 355 7.67 -6.06 7.02
N MET A 356 8.42 -5.19 6.33
CA MET A 356 8.11 -3.75 6.25
C MET A 356 6.71 -3.53 5.68
N PHE A 357 6.37 -4.16 4.56
CA PHE A 357 5.02 -4.06 3.98
C PHE A 357 3.94 -4.50 4.97
N ARG A 358 4.12 -5.66 5.62
CA ARG A 358 3.19 -6.18 6.62
C ARG A 358 2.99 -5.22 7.80
N GLN A 359 4.08 -4.69 8.35
CA GLN A 359 4.02 -3.72 9.45
C GLN A 359 3.30 -2.45 9.03
N ARG A 360 3.66 -1.90 7.86
CA ARG A 360 3.03 -0.69 7.31
C ARG A 360 1.54 -0.88 7.03
N ARG A 361 1.12 -2.04 6.55
CA ARG A 361 -0.30 -2.38 6.36
C ARG A 361 -1.08 -2.27 7.68
N MET A 362 -0.51 -2.79 8.76
CA MET A 362 -1.10 -2.66 10.10
C MET A 362 -1.08 -1.23 10.64
N GLU A 363 0.04 -0.52 10.52
CA GLU A 363 0.18 0.83 11.07
C GLU A 363 -0.68 1.87 10.34
N VAL A 364 -0.68 1.83 9.01
CA VAL A 364 -1.35 2.80 8.14
C VAL A 364 -2.82 2.43 7.97
N CYS A 365 -3.10 1.19 7.58
CA CYS A 365 -4.45 0.74 7.26
C CYS A 365 -5.16 0.12 8.45
N GLY A 366 -4.48 -0.35 9.50
CA GLY A 366 -5.10 -1.14 10.57
C GLY A 366 -5.73 -2.43 10.03
N LEU A 367 -5.10 -3.03 9.01
CA LEU A 367 -5.53 -4.26 8.37
C LEU A 367 -4.42 -5.29 8.45
N ASP A 368 -4.75 -6.47 8.96
CA ASP A 368 -3.84 -7.62 8.92
C ASP A 368 -3.71 -8.14 7.48
N LEU A 369 -2.83 -9.12 7.29
CA LEU A 369 -2.77 -9.88 6.06
C LEU A 369 -4.05 -10.71 5.89
N GLU A 370 -4.48 -10.85 4.64
CA GLU A 370 -5.70 -11.57 4.28
C GLU A 370 -5.40 -13.06 4.14
N TYR A 371 -6.30 -13.93 4.59
CA TYR A 371 -6.05 -15.36 4.51
C TYR A 371 -6.05 -15.84 3.05
N TRP A 372 -4.94 -16.41 2.59
CA TRP A 372 -4.90 -17.04 1.27
C TRP A 372 -5.48 -18.46 1.32
N MET A 373 -6.53 -18.68 0.53
CA MET A 373 -6.95 -20.03 0.18
C MET A 373 -6.35 -20.37 -1.19
N PRO A 374 -5.52 -21.43 -1.30
CA PRO A 374 -5.10 -21.91 -2.61
C PRO A 374 -6.36 -22.23 -3.42
N PRO A 375 -6.40 -21.90 -4.73
CA PRO A 375 -7.47 -22.39 -5.59
C PRO A 375 -7.52 -23.90 -5.42
N ALA A 376 -8.71 -24.44 -5.11
CA ALA A 376 -8.89 -25.87 -4.86
C ALA A 376 -8.21 -26.63 -5.99
N ALA A 377 -7.13 -27.35 -5.69
CA ALA A 377 -6.56 -28.31 -6.62
C ALA A 377 -7.73 -29.15 -7.11
N GLU A 378 -8.00 -29.15 -8.41
CA GLU A 378 -9.02 -29.98 -9.01
C GLU A 378 -8.82 -31.39 -8.46
N GLN A 379 -9.67 -31.80 -7.52
CA GLN A 379 -9.68 -33.16 -7.03
C GLN A 379 -9.95 -34.00 -8.28
N PRO A 380 -9.10 -34.98 -8.63
CA PRO A 380 -9.41 -35.87 -9.73
C PRO A 380 -10.79 -36.45 -9.44
N ARG A 381 -11.75 -36.20 -10.36
CA ARG A 381 -13.09 -36.79 -10.28
C ARG A 381 -12.89 -38.27 -9.99
N ALA A 382 -13.42 -38.72 -8.86
CA ALA A 382 -13.48 -40.13 -8.55
C ALA A 382 -14.09 -40.84 -9.76
N GLU A 383 -13.32 -41.72 -10.39
CA GLU A 383 -13.84 -42.63 -11.40
C GLU A 383 -14.97 -43.42 -10.74
N THR A 384 -16.20 -43.15 -11.15
CA THR A 384 -17.34 -44.00 -10.84
C THR A 384 -17.00 -45.43 -11.27
N PRO A 385 -17.17 -46.45 -10.40
CA PRO A 385 -16.94 -47.82 -10.80
C PRO A 385 -17.94 -48.16 -11.90
N ALA A 386 -17.44 -48.68 -13.02
CA ALA A 386 -18.29 -49.27 -14.04
C ALA A 386 -19.08 -50.42 -13.40
N GLU A 387 -20.40 -50.27 -13.35
CA GLU A 387 -21.31 -51.36 -13.05
C GLU A 387 -21.18 -52.43 -14.14
N LEU A 388 -20.93 -53.67 -13.70
CA LEU A 388 -20.98 -54.89 -14.50
C LEU A 388 -22.36 -55.53 -14.40
#